data_AF-A0A3M0ZQT7-F1
#
_entry.id   AF-A0A3M0ZQT7-F1
#
_cell.length_a   1.000
_cell.length_b   1.000
_cell.length_c   1.000
_cell.angle_alpha   90.00
_cell.angle_beta   90.00
_cell.angle_gamma   90.00
#
_symmetry.space_group_name_H-M   'P 1'
#
loop_
_entity.id
_entity.type
_entity.pdbx_description
1 polymer ?
#
loop_
_entity_poly.entity_id
_entity_poly.type
_entity_poly.pdbx_seq_one_letter_code
_entity_poly.pdbx_strand_id
1 'polypeptide(L)'
;IKPDTFVFDDIGVSVRCLPHLALGDLDPSLLRADDKIPYNILCVHAQVGERWRTDYGGVELPLKSLSPHEWDYIALGHVHMKRELSLNAAYSGSLEYTSTNIWAEASECKGFLEIRFPEGKRKFHQLTSPREVLNLEKIDASGLSPEEVINAMAERLEAVPGGIEGKIIRLLVENITRETSRSLNYAQIKRWRKAALNLTVEFRAPQDELQLSVNLSRQRKSIREEIVEFCKAKQLPDNEAVVGIINSYWENMERQEEQ
;
A
#
# COMPACT_ATOMS: atom_id res chain seq x y z
N ILE A 1 -5.74 -20.05 -17.76
CA ILE A 1 -5.33 -20.94 -16.65
C ILE A 1 -6.60 -21.41 -15.97
N LYS A 2 -6.72 -22.70 -15.63
CA LYS A 2 -7.95 -23.24 -15.01
C LYS A 2 -7.73 -23.52 -13.51
N PRO A 3 -8.79 -23.51 -12.69
CA PRO A 3 -8.71 -24.00 -11.32
C PRO A 3 -8.29 -25.48 -11.29
N ASP A 4 -7.57 -25.88 -10.24
CA ASP A 4 -7.12 -27.25 -10.04
C ASP A 4 -7.47 -27.75 -8.64
N THR A 5 -7.43 -29.06 -8.42
CA THR A 5 -7.82 -29.68 -7.13
C THR A 5 -6.82 -30.73 -6.69
N PHE A 6 -6.37 -30.59 -5.46
CA PHE A 6 -5.46 -31.52 -4.80
C PHE A 6 -6.21 -32.23 -3.69
N VAL A 7 -6.17 -33.56 -3.72
CA VAL A 7 -6.85 -34.41 -2.72
C VAL A 7 -5.80 -35.12 -1.88
N PHE A 8 -6.01 -35.12 -0.57
CA PHE A 8 -5.19 -35.75 0.46
C PHE A 8 -6.06 -36.76 1.21
N ASP A 9 -6.18 -37.96 0.64
CA ASP A 9 -7.10 -39.01 1.12
C ASP A 9 -6.76 -39.49 2.55
N ASP A 10 -5.48 -39.48 2.91
CA ASP A 10 -4.97 -39.92 4.21
C ASP A 10 -5.45 -39.06 5.38
N ILE A 11 -5.77 -37.79 5.09
CA ILE A 11 -6.29 -36.82 6.07
C ILE A 11 -7.70 -36.32 5.72
N GLY A 12 -8.31 -36.82 4.63
CA GLY A 12 -9.66 -36.47 4.20
C GLY A 12 -9.82 -34.99 3.81
N VAL A 13 -8.82 -34.41 3.14
CA VAL A 13 -8.80 -32.99 2.74
C VAL A 13 -8.77 -32.83 1.23
N SER A 14 -9.59 -31.91 0.71
CA SER A 14 -9.55 -31.42 -0.67
C SER A 14 -9.17 -29.94 -0.68
N VAL A 15 -8.24 -29.56 -1.54
CA VAL A 15 -7.84 -28.17 -1.75
C VAL A 15 -8.10 -27.76 -3.19
N ARG A 16 -9.09 -26.90 -3.38
CA ARG A 16 -9.40 -26.26 -4.67
C ARG A 16 -8.56 -25.00 -4.80
N CYS A 17 -7.69 -24.92 -5.80
CA CYS A 17 -6.82 -23.78 -6.04
C CYS A 17 -7.36 -22.93 -7.18
N LEU A 18 -7.65 -21.65 -6.89
CA LEU A 18 -8.13 -20.68 -7.85
C LEU A 18 -7.05 -19.60 -8.10
N PRO A 19 -6.29 -19.72 -9.21
CA PRO A 19 -5.21 -18.79 -9.51
C PRO A 19 -5.76 -17.42 -9.93
N HIS A 20 -5.02 -16.35 -9.60
CA HIS A 20 -5.42 -14.96 -9.86
C HIS A 20 -5.87 -14.71 -11.32
N LEU A 21 -5.14 -15.24 -12.30
CA LEU A 21 -5.46 -15.08 -13.73
C LEU A 21 -6.75 -15.79 -14.17
N ALA A 22 -7.26 -16.76 -13.39
CA ALA A 22 -8.52 -17.44 -13.69
C ALA A 22 -9.75 -16.68 -13.18
N LEU A 23 -9.55 -15.60 -12.40
CA LEU A 23 -10.64 -14.87 -11.77
C LEU A 23 -11.45 -13.99 -12.73
N GLY A 24 -10.83 -13.53 -13.83
CA GLY A 24 -11.50 -12.68 -14.81
C GLY A 24 -12.67 -13.36 -15.54
N ASP A 25 -12.55 -14.67 -15.77
CA ASP A 25 -13.54 -15.49 -16.49
C ASP A 25 -14.19 -16.53 -15.57
N LEU A 26 -14.18 -16.30 -14.26
CA LEU A 26 -14.67 -17.26 -13.28
C LEU A 26 -16.19 -17.40 -13.38
N ASP A 27 -16.67 -18.59 -13.72
CA ASP A 27 -18.05 -18.99 -13.50
C ASP A 27 -18.23 -19.49 -12.05
N PRO A 28 -18.98 -18.77 -11.18
CA PRO A 28 -19.17 -19.18 -9.79
C PRO A 28 -19.84 -20.54 -9.63
N SER A 29 -20.57 -21.02 -10.64
CA SER A 29 -21.21 -22.35 -10.59
C SER A 29 -20.20 -23.50 -10.58
N LEU A 30 -18.96 -23.25 -11.03
CA LEU A 30 -17.86 -24.21 -11.03
C LEU A 30 -17.11 -24.27 -9.69
N LEU A 31 -17.46 -23.41 -8.74
CA LEU A 31 -16.94 -23.43 -7.37
C LEU A 31 -17.87 -24.27 -6.50
N ARG A 32 -17.61 -25.58 -6.50
CA ARG A 32 -18.29 -26.58 -5.67
C ARG A 32 -17.28 -27.42 -4.92
N ALA A 33 -17.62 -27.77 -3.68
CA ALA A 33 -16.88 -28.74 -2.89
C ALA A 33 -17.12 -30.17 -3.39
N ASP A 34 -16.26 -31.10 -2.97
CA ASP A 34 -16.49 -32.53 -3.17
C ASP A 34 -17.16 -33.11 -1.93
N ASP A 35 -18.45 -33.45 -2.06
CA ASP A 35 -19.28 -34.04 -1.00
C ASP A 35 -18.74 -35.38 -0.45
N LYS A 36 -17.82 -36.03 -1.19
CA LYS A 36 -17.21 -37.29 -0.77
C LYS A 36 -16.04 -37.08 0.20
N ILE A 37 -15.51 -35.86 0.28
CA ILE A 37 -14.33 -35.53 1.07
C ILE A 37 -14.76 -34.78 2.33
N PRO A 38 -14.31 -35.19 3.53
CA PRO A 38 -14.74 -34.58 4.80
C PRO A 38 -14.47 -33.08 4.92
N TYR A 39 -13.33 -32.60 4.41
CA TYR A 39 -12.94 -31.20 4.53
C TYR A 39 -12.53 -30.62 3.18
N ASN A 40 -13.20 -29.54 2.79
CA ASN A 40 -13.02 -28.83 1.52
C ASN A 40 -12.49 -27.41 1.76
N ILE A 41 -11.33 -27.12 1.20
CA ILE A 41 -10.64 -25.84 1.33
C ILE A 41 -10.54 -25.18 -0.04
N LEU A 42 -10.90 -23.89 -0.12
CA LEU A 42 -10.69 -23.07 -1.31
C LEU A 42 -9.49 -22.14 -1.08
N CYS A 43 -8.50 -22.19 -1.97
CA CYS A 43 -7.35 -21.28 -1.99
C CYS A 43 -7.52 -20.25 -3.11
N VAL A 44 -7.55 -18.96 -2.77
CA VAL A 44 -7.75 -17.87 -3.74
C VAL A 44 -6.74 -16.76 -3.54
N HIS A 45 -6.16 -16.25 -4.62
CA HIS A 45 -5.33 -15.05 -4.61
C HIS A 45 -6.08 -13.88 -5.28
N ALA A 46 -6.79 -13.08 -4.50
CA ALA A 46 -7.68 -12.02 -4.98
C ALA A 46 -7.89 -10.92 -3.94
N GLN A 47 -8.40 -9.78 -4.37
CA GLN A 47 -8.91 -8.76 -3.47
C GLN A 47 -10.39 -9.01 -3.16
N VAL A 48 -10.65 -9.79 -2.13
CA VAL A 48 -11.97 -10.08 -1.59
C VAL A 48 -12.35 -9.10 -0.47
N GLY A 49 -13.53 -8.48 -0.59
CA GLY A 49 -14.10 -7.59 0.43
C GLY A 49 -13.74 -6.12 0.20
N GLU A 50 -13.32 -5.42 1.26
CA GLU A 50 -12.98 -4.00 1.18
C GLU A 50 -11.76 -3.73 0.30
N ARG A 51 -11.78 -2.59 -0.39
CA ARG A 51 -10.66 -2.14 -1.20
C ARG A 51 -9.56 -1.51 -0.36
N TRP A 52 -8.57 -2.32 -0.01
CA TRP A 52 -7.28 -1.91 0.52
C TRP A 52 -6.45 -1.23 -0.57
N ARG A 53 -6.11 0.05 -0.37
CA ARG A 53 -5.27 0.85 -1.30
C ARG A 53 -3.79 0.48 -1.24
N THR A 54 -3.40 -0.47 -0.41
CA THR A 54 -1.99 -0.82 -0.15
C THR A 54 -1.38 -1.70 -1.24
N ASP A 55 -2.23 -2.42 -1.98
CA ASP A 55 -1.82 -3.45 -2.93
C ASP A 55 -2.42 -3.18 -4.32
N TYR A 56 -1.58 -3.26 -5.36
CA TYR A 56 -2.00 -3.05 -6.75
C TYR A 56 -2.16 -4.40 -7.47
N GLY A 57 -3.06 -4.44 -8.45
CA GLY A 57 -3.17 -5.55 -9.40
C GLY A 57 -4.05 -6.73 -8.97
N GLY A 58 -4.80 -6.62 -7.87
CA GLY A 58 -5.78 -7.62 -7.46
C GLY A 58 -7.06 -7.57 -8.30
N VAL A 59 -7.63 -8.74 -8.59
CA VAL A 59 -9.02 -8.81 -9.05
C VAL A 59 -9.93 -8.62 -7.84
N GLU A 60 -10.80 -7.60 -7.90
CA GLU A 60 -11.76 -7.29 -6.84
C GLU A 60 -12.98 -8.21 -6.94
N LEU A 61 -13.30 -8.92 -5.86
CA LEU A 61 -14.41 -9.87 -5.82
C LEU A 61 -15.19 -9.75 -4.50
N PRO A 62 -16.53 -9.83 -4.53
CA PRO A 62 -17.29 -9.96 -3.29
C PRO A 62 -17.16 -11.40 -2.74
N LEU A 63 -17.08 -11.59 -1.42
CA LEU A 63 -16.94 -12.93 -0.81
C LEU A 63 -18.01 -13.92 -1.27
N LYS A 64 -19.26 -13.45 -1.48
CA LYS A 64 -20.38 -14.27 -1.99
C LYS A 64 -20.10 -14.94 -3.34
N SER A 65 -19.21 -14.38 -4.17
CA SER A 65 -18.85 -14.95 -5.48
C SER A 65 -18.03 -16.24 -5.36
N LEU A 66 -17.47 -16.51 -4.17
CA LEU A 66 -16.69 -17.71 -3.88
C LEU A 66 -17.54 -18.84 -3.29
N SER A 67 -18.87 -18.71 -3.25
CA SER A 67 -19.78 -19.70 -2.67
C SER A 67 -19.36 -20.14 -1.26
N PRO A 68 -19.25 -19.23 -0.27
CA PRO A 68 -18.62 -19.52 1.02
C PRO A 68 -19.26 -20.63 1.83
N HIS A 69 -20.51 -21.01 1.53
CA HIS A 69 -21.19 -22.12 2.19
C HIS A 69 -20.72 -23.51 1.72
N GLU A 70 -20.03 -23.58 0.58
CA GLU A 70 -19.48 -24.83 0.03
C GLU A 70 -18.22 -25.28 0.78
N TRP A 71 -17.52 -24.35 1.43
CA TRP A 71 -16.17 -24.59 1.91
C TRP A 71 -16.10 -24.62 3.43
N ASP A 72 -15.38 -25.59 3.97
CA ASP A 72 -15.01 -25.58 5.38
C ASP A 72 -14.06 -24.42 5.68
N TYR A 73 -13.21 -24.05 4.72
CA TYR A 73 -12.36 -22.85 4.82
C TYR A 73 -11.98 -22.26 3.45
N ILE A 74 -11.83 -20.93 3.41
CA ILE A 74 -11.33 -20.17 2.28
C ILE A 74 -10.04 -19.47 2.71
N ALA A 75 -8.92 -19.97 2.18
CA ALA A 75 -7.60 -19.39 2.35
C ALA A 75 -7.39 -18.28 1.31
N LEU A 76 -7.37 -17.03 1.77
CA LEU A 76 -7.20 -15.87 0.91
C LEU A 76 -5.76 -15.36 0.93
N GLY A 77 -5.23 -15.02 -0.25
CA GLY A 77 -3.98 -14.30 -0.46
C GLY A 77 -4.20 -13.05 -1.32
N HIS A 78 -3.14 -12.26 -1.51
CA HIS A 78 -3.06 -10.93 -2.14
C HIS A 78 -2.91 -9.79 -1.13
N VAL A 79 -3.75 -9.74 -0.10
CA VAL A 79 -3.69 -8.70 0.93
C VAL A 79 -2.59 -9.02 1.95
N HIS A 80 -1.67 -8.08 2.17
CA HIS A 80 -0.50 -8.27 3.06
C HIS A 80 -0.79 -8.11 4.55
N MET A 81 -2.03 -7.75 4.90
CA MET A 81 -2.48 -7.57 6.28
C MET A 81 -3.40 -8.73 6.68
N LYS A 82 -3.26 -9.21 7.92
CA LYS A 82 -4.16 -10.23 8.47
C LYS A 82 -5.56 -9.65 8.57
N ARG A 83 -6.55 -10.28 7.95
CA ARG A 83 -7.95 -9.83 7.98
C ARG A 83 -8.89 -11.01 8.01
N GLU A 84 -9.87 -10.95 8.89
CA GLU A 84 -10.92 -11.96 8.97
C GLU A 84 -12.17 -11.43 8.26
N LEU A 85 -12.63 -12.15 7.24
CA LEU A 85 -13.81 -11.72 6.45
C LEU A 85 -15.08 -12.44 6.88
N SER A 86 -14.97 -13.70 7.30
CA SER A 86 -16.07 -14.52 7.83
C SER A 86 -15.51 -15.56 8.79
N LEU A 87 -16.38 -16.42 9.34
CA LEU A 87 -15.97 -17.56 10.19
C LEU A 87 -15.10 -18.59 9.45
N ASN A 88 -15.22 -18.69 8.14
CA ASN A 88 -14.44 -19.62 7.30
C ASN A 88 -13.55 -18.95 6.26
N ALA A 89 -13.50 -17.61 6.14
CA ALA A 89 -12.60 -16.92 5.23
C ALA A 89 -11.71 -15.88 5.92
N ALA A 90 -10.40 -15.92 5.64
CA ALA A 90 -9.45 -14.92 6.14
C ALA A 90 -8.20 -14.80 5.25
N TYR A 91 -7.57 -13.63 5.33
CA TYR A 91 -6.19 -13.42 4.90
C TYR A 91 -5.25 -13.66 6.07
N SER A 92 -4.22 -14.47 5.85
CA SER A 92 -3.11 -14.62 6.78
C SER A 92 -2.18 -13.40 6.80
N GLY A 93 -2.16 -12.63 5.69
CA GLY A 93 -1.22 -11.53 5.48
C GLY A 93 0.12 -12.00 4.93
N SER A 94 1.06 -11.07 4.82
CA SER A 94 2.45 -11.38 4.45
C SER A 94 3.26 -11.85 5.66
N LEU A 95 4.40 -12.51 5.40
CA LEU A 95 5.36 -12.90 6.43
C LEU A 95 6.36 -11.79 6.76
N GLU A 96 6.42 -10.74 5.93
CA GLU A 96 7.34 -9.60 6.04
C GLU A 96 6.64 -8.33 5.49
N TYR A 97 7.17 -7.14 5.78
CA TYR A 97 6.60 -5.88 5.28
C TYR A 97 6.91 -5.67 3.80
N THR A 98 5.92 -5.89 2.92
CA THR A 98 6.13 -5.97 1.46
C THR A 98 5.17 -5.16 0.59
N SER A 99 4.19 -4.45 1.15
CA SER A 99 3.33 -3.57 0.34
C SER A 99 4.09 -2.37 -0.19
N THR A 100 3.45 -1.71 -1.16
CA THR A 100 3.92 -0.43 -1.69
C THR A 100 3.94 0.68 -0.64
N ASN A 101 3.11 0.57 0.40
CA ASN A 101 3.10 1.46 1.55
C ASN A 101 3.38 0.67 2.84
N ILE A 102 4.65 0.31 3.04
CA ILE A 102 5.11 -0.44 4.22
C ILE A 102 4.68 0.20 5.55
N TRP A 103 4.48 1.52 5.59
CA TRP A 103 4.06 2.24 6.80
C TRP A 103 2.63 1.93 7.22
N ALA A 104 1.75 1.57 6.27
CA ALA A 104 0.39 1.14 6.57
C ALA A 104 0.38 -0.25 7.24
N GLU A 105 1.42 -1.05 7.04
CA GLU A 105 1.57 -2.35 7.69
C GLU A 105 2.30 -2.27 9.03
N ALA A 106 2.94 -1.16 9.38
CA ALA A 106 3.84 -1.07 10.54
C ALA A 106 3.22 -1.51 11.88
N SER A 107 1.90 -1.35 12.04
CA SER A 107 1.16 -1.79 13.23
C SER A 107 0.69 -3.24 13.19
N GLU A 108 0.92 -3.96 12.09
CA GLU A 108 0.42 -5.31 11.86
C GLU A 108 1.45 -6.35 12.29
N CYS A 109 0.98 -7.37 13.01
CA CYS A 109 1.77 -8.55 13.30
C CYS A 109 1.92 -9.43 12.05
N LYS A 110 3.12 -9.97 11.84
CA LYS A 110 3.44 -10.87 10.73
C LYS A 110 3.41 -12.32 11.17
N GLY A 111 2.94 -13.21 10.29
CA GLY A 111 2.79 -14.62 10.62
C GLY A 111 1.84 -15.37 9.72
N PHE A 112 1.37 -16.51 10.21
CA PHE A 112 0.47 -17.40 9.45
C PHE A 112 -0.66 -17.93 10.33
N LEU A 113 -1.71 -18.42 9.67
CA LEU A 113 -2.87 -18.99 10.32
C LEU A 113 -2.80 -20.52 10.29
N GLU A 114 -3.05 -21.14 11.44
CA GLU A 114 -3.36 -22.55 11.57
C GLU A 114 -4.87 -22.69 11.77
N ILE A 115 -5.50 -23.54 10.96
CA ILE A 115 -6.93 -23.83 11.03
C ILE A 115 -7.09 -25.28 11.49
N ARG A 116 -7.86 -25.49 12.56
CA ARG A 116 -8.15 -26.82 13.09
C ARG A 116 -9.55 -27.26 12.67
N PHE A 117 -9.64 -28.45 12.13
CA PHE A 117 -10.89 -29.13 11.81
C PHE A 117 -11.10 -30.33 12.74
N PRO A 118 -12.36 -30.67 13.08
CA PRO A 118 -13.61 -30.07 12.60
C PRO A 118 -14.03 -28.77 13.29
N GLU A 119 -13.31 -28.30 14.32
CA GLU A 119 -13.80 -27.20 15.17
C GLU A 119 -13.82 -25.82 14.49
N GLY A 120 -13.16 -25.67 13.34
CA GLY A 120 -13.01 -24.39 12.62
C GLY A 120 -12.18 -23.35 13.40
N LYS A 121 -11.44 -23.77 14.43
CA LYS A 121 -10.70 -22.85 15.30
C LYS A 121 -9.45 -22.33 14.59
N ARG A 122 -9.28 -21.00 14.61
CA ARG A 122 -8.12 -20.31 14.04
C ARG A 122 -7.12 -19.99 15.14
N LYS A 123 -5.85 -20.28 14.87
CA LYS A 123 -4.72 -19.83 15.69
C LYS A 123 -3.74 -19.07 14.80
N PHE A 124 -3.44 -17.84 15.19
CA PHE A 124 -2.40 -17.06 14.53
C PHE A 124 -1.05 -17.34 15.18
N HIS A 125 -0.08 -17.73 14.37
CA HIS A 125 1.30 -17.90 14.77
C HIS A 125 2.08 -16.66 14.38
N GLN A 126 2.19 -15.73 15.33
CA GLN A 126 2.99 -14.52 15.15
C GLN A 126 4.47 -14.88 15.09
N LEU A 127 5.15 -14.35 14.08
CA LEU A 127 6.59 -14.47 13.92
C LEU A 127 7.31 -13.36 14.70
N THR A 128 8.49 -13.70 15.22
CA THR A 128 9.41 -12.75 15.86
C THR A 128 10.61 -12.40 14.99
N SER A 129 10.79 -13.13 13.88
CA SER A 129 11.88 -12.91 12.92
C SER A 129 11.71 -11.72 11.96
N PRO A 130 10.50 -11.23 11.63
CA PRO A 130 10.33 -10.12 10.69
C PRO A 130 10.99 -8.85 11.23
N ARG A 131 11.60 -8.09 10.33
CA ARG A 131 12.33 -6.88 10.74
C ARG A 131 11.33 -5.82 11.18
N GLU A 132 11.59 -5.17 12.30
CA GLU A 132 10.72 -4.12 12.80
C GLU A 132 10.64 -2.92 11.82
N VAL A 133 9.41 -2.64 11.40
CA VAL A 133 9.03 -1.42 10.67
C VAL A 133 8.20 -0.55 11.60
N LEU A 134 8.66 0.67 11.87
CA LEU A 134 8.03 1.59 12.81
C LEU A 134 7.61 2.87 12.09
N ASN A 135 6.36 3.25 12.27
CA ASN A 135 5.87 4.58 11.91
C ASN A 135 5.65 5.36 13.20
N LEU A 136 6.64 6.17 13.58
CA LEU A 136 6.61 6.89 14.86
C LEU A 136 5.53 7.97 14.83
N GLU A 137 4.97 8.28 15.99
CA GLU A 137 4.06 9.40 16.11
C GLU A 137 4.76 10.72 15.72
N LYS A 138 3.99 11.54 15.00
CA LYS A 138 4.44 12.78 14.39
C LYS A 138 4.82 13.84 15.42
N ILE A 139 5.73 14.71 15.02
CA ILE A 139 6.14 15.91 15.77
C ILE A 139 5.46 17.11 15.13
N ASP A 140 4.78 17.94 15.92
CA ASP A 140 4.32 19.26 15.48
C ASP A 140 5.41 20.29 15.80
N ALA A 141 6.01 20.87 14.76
CA ALA A 141 7.10 21.84 14.88
C ALA A 141 6.60 23.30 14.91
N SER A 142 5.30 23.53 15.07
CA SER A 142 4.71 24.86 15.16
C SER A 142 5.36 25.68 16.28
N GLY A 143 6.03 26.77 15.91
CA GLY A 143 6.69 27.66 16.88
C GLY A 143 7.95 27.10 17.53
N LEU A 144 8.40 25.90 17.16
CA LEU A 144 9.63 25.31 17.70
C LEU A 144 10.88 25.89 17.02
N SER A 145 11.89 26.14 17.84
CA SER A 145 13.24 26.43 17.39
C SER A 145 13.91 25.19 16.76
N PRO A 146 14.99 25.35 15.98
CA PRO A 146 15.72 24.22 15.40
C PRO A 146 16.24 23.21 16.44
N GLU A 147 16.62 23.68 17.62
CA GLU A 147 17.11 22.84 18.72
C GLU A 147 15.97 22.03 19.34
N GLU A 148 14.82 22.65 19.60
CA GLU A 148 13.63 21.96 20.13
C GLU A 148 13.11 20.88 19.17
N VAL A 149 13.15 21.13 17.86
CA VAL A 149 12.80 20.10 16.86
C VAL A 149 13.77 18.91 16.95
N ILE A 150 15.07 19.16 17.07
CA ILE A 150 16.07 18.09 17.21
C ILE A 150 15.88 17.32 18.51
N ASN A 151 15.58 17.99 19.62
CA ASN A 151 15.31 17.35 20.91
C ASN A 151 14.05 16.49 20.85
N ALA A 152 12.97 16.98 20.26
CA ALA A 152 11.75 16.20 20.05
C ALA A 152 12.01 14.97 19.17
N MET A 153 12.83 15.10 18.12
CA MET A 153 13.25 13.94 17.31
C MET A 153 14.06 12.94 18.12
N ALA A 154 14.99 13.40 18.97
CA ALA A 154 15.78 12.55 19.84
C ALA A 154 14.89 11.76 20.80
N GLU A 155 13.96 12.43 21.48
CA GLU A 155 13.00 11.80 22.39
C GLU A 155 12.20 10.69 21.71
N ARG A 156 11.71 10.93 20.47
CA ARG A 156 10.97 9.88 19.73
C ARG A 156 11.82 8.69 19.36
N LEU A 157 13.09 8.91 19.01
CA LEU A 157 14.01 7.84 18.62
C LEU A 157 14.52 7.07 19.85
N GLU A 158 14.73 7.74 20.98
CA GLU A 158 15.16 7.12 22.24
C GLU A 158 14.03 6.31 22.90
N ALA A 159 12.78 6.72 22.70
CA ALA A 159 11.61 5.96 23.16
C ALA A 159 11.38 4.64 22.40
N VAL A 160 12.12 4.37 21.32
CA VAL A 160 11.99 3.12 20.56
C VAL A 160 12.51 1.93 21.40
N PRO A 161 11.67 0.92 21.69
CA PRO A 161 12.10 -0.24 22.47
C PRO A 161 13.27 -0.97 21.80
N GLY A 162 14.36 -1.19 22.53
CA GLY A 162 15.57 -1.82 21.98
C GLY A 162 16.39 -0.93 21.03
N GLY A 163 16.07 0.36 20.94
CA GLY A 163 16.78 1.33 20.10
C GLY A 163 16.40 1.25 18.62
N ILE A 164 17.12 2.01 17.80
CA ILE A 164 16.80 2.18 16.36
C ILE A 164 17.63 1.27 15.43
N GLU A 165 18.63 0.58 15.97
CA GLU A 165 19.57 -0.21 15.18
C GLU A 165 18.89 -1.38 14.45
N GLY A 166 19.20 -1.55 13.16
CA GLY A 166 18.62 -2.61 12.34
C GLY A 166 17.14 -2.42 11.96
N LYS A 167 16.47 -1.36 12.43
CA LYS A 167 15.05 -1.09 12.18
C LYS A 167 14.81 -0.18 10.98
N ILE A 168 13.61 -0.30 10.40
CA ILE A 168 13.12 0.60 9.35
C ILE A 168 12.12 1.55 10.00
N ILE A 169 12.45 2.84 10.06
CA ILE A 169 11.71 3.83 10.85
C ILE A 169 11.30 4.99 9.95
N ARG A 170 10.05 5.45 10.14
CA ARG A 170 9.56 6.73 9.64
C ARG A 170 9.27 7.66 10.80
N LEU A 171 9.72 8.90 10.69
CA LEU A 171 9.38 10.00 11.59
C LEU A 171 8.90 11.19 10.77
N LEU A 172 7.72 11.69 11.12
CA LEU A 172 7.11 12.83 10.45
C LEU A 172 7.20 14.07 11.34
N VAL A 173 7.69 15.17 10.77
CA VAL A 173 7.72 16.49 11.40
C VAL A 173 6.82 17.43 10.60
N GLU A 174 5.68 17.81 11.16
CA GLU A 174 4.70 18.70 10.53
C GLU A 174 4.87 20.15 10.98
N ASN A 175 4.31 21.08 10.21
CA ASN A 175 4.30 22.53 10.50
C ASN A 175 5.68 23.15 10.72
N ILE A 176 6.73 22.61 10.09
CA ILE A 176 8.08 23.18 10.18
C ILE A 176 8.28 24.29 9.16
N THR A 177 8.62 25.49 9.63
CA THR A 177 8.91 26.63 8.73
C THR A 177 10.15 26.36 7.89
N ARG A 178 10.24 27.01 6.72
CA ARG A 178 11.44 26.90 5.87
C ARG A 178 12.72 27.37 6.56
N GLU A 179 12.62 28.37 7.43
CA GLU A 179 13.74 28.90 8.20
C GLU A 179 14.24 27.89 9.24
N THR A 180 13.33 27.34 10.04
CA THR A 180 13.66 26.31 11.04
C THR A 180 14.26 25.08 10.35
N SER A 181 13.65 24.60 9.28
CA SER A 181 14.11 23.43 8.53
C SER A 181 15.54 23.58 8.00
N ARG A 182 15.92 24.75 7.47
CA ARG A 182 17.28 24.98 6.94
C ARG A 182 18.35 25.04 8.03
N SER A 183 17.93 25.36 9.25
CA SER A 183 18.82 25.58 10.40
C SER A 183 18.94 24.36 11.32
N LEU A 184 18.31 23.24 10.98
CA LEU A 184 18.40 22.01 11.76
C LEU A 184 19.83 21.45 11.80
N ASN A 185 20.14 20.72 12.88
CA ASN A 185 21.38 19.97 13.00
C ASN A 185 21.35 18.70 12.12
N TYR A 186 21.62 18.86 10.83
CA TYR A 186 21.67 17.75 9.88
C TYR A 186 22.78 16.73 10.16
N ALA A 187 23.84 17.12 10.88
CA ALA A 187 24.86 16.17 11.31
C ALA A 187 24.29 15.14 12.30
N GLN A 188 23.44 15.59 13.24
CA GLN A 188 22.72 14.69 14.15
C GLN A 188 21.76 13.76 13.40
N ILE A 189 20.96 14.30 12.49
CA ILE A 189 20.01 13.50 11.68
C ILE A 189 20.77 12.43 10.87
N LYS A 190 21.94 12.79 10.31
CA LYS A 190 22.79 11.85 9.59
C LYS A 190 23.34 10.74 10.50
N ARG A 191 23.66 11.03 11.77
CA ARG A 191 24.07 10.01 12.75
C ARG A 191 22.95 9.00 12.98
N TRP A 192 21.72 9.44 13.23
CA TRP A 192 20.59 8.54 13.41
C TRP A 192 20.29 7.70 12.16
N ARG A 193 20.37 8.30 10.96
CA ARG A 193 20.22 7.58 9.69
C ARG A 193 21.27 6.49 9.47
N LYS A 194 22.49 6.68 10.01
CA LYS A 194 23.56 5.68 9.93
C LYS A 194 23.37 4.54 10.93
N ALA A 195 22.75 4.82 12.08
CA ALA A 195 22.52 3.82 13.12
C ALA A 195 21.34 2.88 12.79
N ALA A 196 20.24 3.43 12.26
CA ALA A 196 19.12 2.62 11.79
C ALA A 196 19.43 1.93 10.46
N LEU A 197 18.70 0.86 10.13
CA LEU A 197 18.78 0.30 8.78
C LEU A 197 18.25 1.28 7.75
N ASN A 198 17.11 1.90 8.05
CA ASN A 198 16.56 3.01 7.28
C ASN A 198 15.79 3.95 8.20
N LEU A 199 16.17 5.22 8.22
CA LEU A 199 15.42 6.27 8.91
C LEU A 199 14.94 7.33 7.91
N THR A 200 13.65 7.28 7.61
CA THR A 200 12.96 8.26 6.78
C THR A 200 12.42 9.37 7.68
N VAL A 201 13.05 10.55 7.62
CA VAL A 201 12.53 11.76 8.27
C VAL A 201 11.86 12.61 7.20
N GLU A 202 10.57 12.86 7.36
CA GLU A 202 9.78 13.71 6.47
C GLU A 202 9.47 15.04 7.15
N PHE A 203 9.72 16.13 6.44
CA PHE A 203 9.40 17.48 6.89
C PHE A 203 8.24 18.02 6.06
N ARG A 204 7.17 18.47 6.71
CA ARG A 204 6.02 19.10 6.06
C ARG A 204 5.90 20.55 6.52
N ALA A 205 5.88 21.46 5.57
CA ALA A 205 5.65 22.87 5.82
C ALA A 205 4.23 23.11 6.39
N PRO A 206 4.00 24.23 7.09
CA PRO A 206 2.66 24.65 7.49
C PRO A 206 1.71 24.73 6.29
N GLN A 207 0.43 24.41 6.50
CA GLN A 207 -0.58 24.43 5.43
C GLN A 207 -0.68 25.80 4.75
N ASP A 208 -0.49 26.91 5.47
CA ASP A 208 -0.55 28.26 4.91
C ASP A 208 0.62 28.55 3.95
N GLU A 209 1.83 28.05 4.24
CA GLU A 209 2.98 28.15 3.32
C GLU A 209 2.76 27.29 2.05
N LEU A 210 2.14 26.12 2.20
CA LEU A 210 1.74 25.29 1.06
C LEU A 210 0.72 26.02 0.20
N GLN A 211 -0.31 26.64 0.78
CA GLN A 211 -1.28 27.45 0.04
C GLN A 211 -0.64 28.66 -0.64
N LEU A 212 0.29 29.36 0.01
CA LEU A 212 1.05 30.46 -0.61
C LEU A 212 1.90 29.96 -1.78
N SER A 213 2.55 28.80 -1.67
CA SER A 213 3.30 28.20 -2.77
C SER A 213 2.41 27.70 -3.92
N VAL A 214 1.21 27.19 -3.61
CA VAL A 214 0.20 26.77 -4.59
C VAL A 214 -0.48 27.98 -5.24
N ASN A 215 -0.66 29.09 -4.52
CA ASN A 215 -1.15 30.35 -5.08
C ASN A 215 -0.07 31.09 -5.90
N LEU A 216 1.21 30.88 -5.59
CA LEU A 216 2.35 31.30 -6.41
C LEU A 216 2.62 30.34 -7.58
N SER A 217 2.11 29.10 -7.51
CA SER A 217 2.01 28.23 -8.67
C SER A 217 0.88 28.77 -9.54
N ARG A 218 1.26 29.40 -10.67
CA ARG A 218 0.46 29.71 -11.86
C ARG A 218 -1.03 29.38 -11.71
N GLN A 219 -1.90 30.38 -11.87
CA GLN A 219 -3.30 30.20 -12.32
C GLN A 219 -3.38 28.91 -13.12
N ARG A 220 -4.24 27.95 -12.73
CA ARG A 220 -4.38 26.67 -13.42
C ARG A 220 -4.65 26.93 -14.90
N LYS A 221 -3.58 26.96 -15.67
CA LYS A 221 -3.59 27.13 -17.11
C LYS A 221 -4.04 25.81 -17.68
N SER A 222 -4.90 25.88 -18.68
CA SER A 222 -5.19 24.71 -19.49
C SER A 222 -3.87 24.13 -20.03
N ILE A 223 -3.83 22.82 -20.25
CA ILE A 223 -2.70 22.16 -20.94
C ILE A 223 -2.36 22.91 -22.25
N ARG A 224 -3.39 23.45 -22.92
CA ARG A 224 -3.28 24.30 -24.11
C ARG A 224 -2.40 25.53 -23.88
N GLU A 225 -2.65 26.25 -22.80
CA GLU A 225 -1.89 27.45 -22.42
C GLU A 225 -0.46 27.10 -21.98
N GLU A 226 -0.26 25.97 -21.30
CA GLU A 226 1.08 25.53 -20.87
C GLU A 226 1.97 25.14 -22.06
N ILE A 227 1.41 24.44 -23.06
CA ILE A 227 2.13 24.07 -24.28
C ILE A 227 2.54 25.30 -25.09
N VAL A 228 1.64 26.28 -25.22
CA VAL A 228 1.95 27.56 -25.90
C VAL A 228 3.08 28.31 -25.19
N GLU A 229 3.04 28.38 -23.86
CA GLU A 229 4.11 29.02 -23.09
C GLU A 229 5.43 28.25 -23.16
N PHE A 230 5.39 26.93 -23.17
CA PHE A 230 6.57 26.08 -23.34
C PHE A 230 7.26 26.33 -24.68
N CYS A 231 6.49 26.36 -25.78
CA CYS A 231 7.04 26.63 -27.12
C CYS A 231 7.67 28.02 -27.17
N LYS A 232 6.96 29.04 -26.66
CA LYS A 232 7.49 30.42 -26.57
C LYS A 232 8.78 30.51 -25.74
N ALA A 233 8.83 29.84 -24.59
CA ALA A 233 9.99 29.85 -23.70
C ALA A 233 11.21 29.13 -24.28
N LYS A 234 10.99 28.10 -25.12
CA LYS A 234 12.06 27.30 -25.74
C LYS A 234 12.57 27.85 -27.07
N GLN A 235 12.01 28.96 -27.56
CA GLN A 235 12.40 29.61 -28.83
C GLN A 235 12.49 28.60 -29.98
N LEU A 236 11.47 27.74 -30.10
CA LEU A 236 11.45 26.74 -31.17
C LEU A 236 11.39 27.45 -32.54
N PRO A 237 12.01 26.86 -33.58
CA PRO A 237 11.86 27.37 -34.93
C PRO A 237 10.40 27.23 -35.34
N ASP A 238 9.76 28.37 -35.60
CA ASP A 238 8.35 28.49 -35.95
C ASP A 238 7.36 27.96 -34.89
N ASN A 239 7.32 28.69 -33.77
CA ASN A 239 6.41 28.42 -32.66
C ASN A 239 4.93 28.32 -33.06
N GLU A 240 4.49 29.05 -34.09
CA GLU A 240 3.09 29.02 -34.53
C GLU A 240 2.76 27.69 -35.23
N ALA A 241 3.66 27.19 -36.08
CA ALA A 241 3.49 25.90 -36.74
C ALA A 241 3.45 24.73 -35.74
N VAL A 242 4.36 24.72 -34.75
CA VAL A 242 4.42 23.65 -33.73
C VAL A 242 3.17 23.63 -32.84
N VAL A 243 2.71 24.81 -32.39
CA VAL A 243 1.47 24.93 -31.61
C VAL A 243 0.26 24.49 -32.44
N GLY A 244 0.22 24.85 -33.72
CA GLY A 244 -0.83 24.42 -34.64
C GLY A 244 -0.91 22.89 -34.78
N ILE A 245 0.24 22.24 -34.95
CA ILE A 245 0.33 20.78 -35.04
C ILE A 245 -0.19 20.12 -33.76
N ILE A 246 0.28 20.55 -32.58
CA ILE A 246 -0.12 19.96 -31.30
C ILE A 246 -1.62 20.11 -31.06
N ASN A 247 -2.21 21.28 -31.34
CA ASN A 247 -3.65 21.49 -31.25
C ASN A 247 -4.43 20.55 -32.19
N SER A 248 -3.94 20.34 -33.42
CA SER A 248 -4.61 19.46 -34.39
C SER A 248 -4.61 17.98 -33.98
N TYR A 249 -3.52 17.50 -33.36
CA TYR A 249 -3.47 16.13 -32.83
C TYR A 249 -4.45 15.94 -31.67
N TRP A 250 -4.56 16.95 -30.81
CA TRP A 250 -5.47 16.93 -29.68
C TRP A 250 -6.94 16.94 -30.11
N GLU A 251 -7.32 17.82 -31.03
CA GLU A 251 -8.68 17.88 -31.60
C GLU A 251 -9.09 16.60 -32.34
N ASN A 252 -8.11 15.85 -32.86
CA ASN A 252 -8.34 14.54 -33.47
C ASN A 252 -8.50 13.45 -32.42
N MET A 253 -7.78 13.52 -31.29
CA MET A 253 -7.97 12.59 -30.16
C MET A 253 -9.34 12.76 -29.50
N GLU A 254 -9.77 14.01 -29.25
CA GLU A 254 -11.11 14.28 -28.67
C GLU A 254 -12.23 13.78 -29.59
N ARG A 255 -12.09 13.95 -30.92
CA ARG A 255 -13.05 13.41 -31.91
C ARG A 255 -13.10 11.88 -31.98
N GLN A 256 -12.03 11.18 -31.57
CA GLN A 256 -12.00 9.72 -31.51
C GLN A 256 -12.58 9.17 -30.21
N GLU A 257 -12.60 9.95 -29.14
CA GLU A 257 -13.23 9.57 -27.87
C GLU A 257 -14.76 9.80 -27.87
N GLU A 258 -15.28 10.63 -28.77
CA GLU A 258 -16.71 10.90 -28.95
C GLU A 258 -17.43 9.95 -29.93
N GLN A 259 -16.74 8.97 -30.52
CA GLN A 259 -17.29 7.92 -31.41
C GLN A 259 -17.31 6.56 -30.73
#